data_AF-A0A969JYT6-F1
#
_entry.id   AF-A0A969JYT6-F1
#
_cell.length_a   1.000
_cell.length_b   1.000
_cell.length_c   1.000
_cell.angle_alpha   90.00
_cell.angle_beta   90.00
_cell.angle_gamma   90.00
#
_symmetry.space_group_name_H-M   'P 1'
#
loop_
_entity.id
_entity.type
_entity.pdbx_description
1 polymer ?
#
loop_
_entity_poly.entity_id
_entity_poly.type
_entity_poly.pdbx_seq_one_letter_code
_entity_poly.pdbx_strand_id
1 'polypeptide(L)'
;MEDDDPLRRQITQLVQQYSQIADAPFTTNLKTLGTIGLRGRQRDSTLQMAYTMIAHLVTHHSPDSVQLYLISHHGDAPRRWEWLRWLPHTAVLHNPHADAPRISYTPETDDDVLLPLHKMLENRLNKPYRAGYQYGEPEPHVLIIFDNVADWRRHQVVGMLLGHKPGWDENQLRASALFIGAVPPQTNAQIEMLDSGDSARDKSLEYRERWMGDD
;
A
#
# COMPACT_ATOMS: atom_id res chain seq x y z
N MET A 1 -32.93 -35.76 -12.33
CA MET A 1 -31.65 -36.48 -12.46
C MET A 1 -31.01 -35.86 -13.69
N GLU A 2 -30.37 -34.72 -13.46
CA GLU A 2 -29.93 -33.81 -14.52
C GLU A 2 -28.61 -34.34 -15.10
N ASP A 3 -28.54 -34.42 -16.42
CA ASP A 3 -27.53 -35.15 -17.20
C ASP A 3 -26.09 -34.84 -16.77
N ASP A 4 -25.38 -35.90 -16.38
CA ASP A 4 -23.95 -35.91 -16.11
C ASP A 4 -23.17 -35.99 -17.45
N ASP A 5 -23.35 -34.97 -18.28
CA ASP A 5 -22.78 -34.87 -19.63
C ASP A 5 -21.24 -34.94 -19.57
N PRO A 6 -20.60 -35.94 -20.20
CA PRO A 6 -19.15 -36.11 -20.19
C PRO A 6 -18.40 -34.90 -20.78
N LEU A 7 -19.01 -34.14 -21.69
CA LEU A 7 -18.41 -32.92 -22.24
C LEU A 7 -18.37 -31.78 -21.20
N ARG A 8 -19.40 -31.65 -20.36
CA ARG A 8 -19.41 -30.66 -19.25
C ARG A 8 -18.34 -30.98 -18.21
N ARG A 9 -18.09 -32.27 -17.93
CA ARG A 9 -17.00 -32.70 -17.05
C ARG A 9 -15.63 -32.38 -17.64
N GLN A 10 -15.42 -32.64 -18.92
CA GLN A 10 -14.16 -32.31 -19.61
C GLN A 10 -13.89 -30.81 -19.62
N ILE A 11 -14.91 -29.99 -19.89
CA ILE A 11 -14.79 -28.52 -19.84
C ILE A 11 -14.44 -28.05 -18.41
N THR A 12 -15.14 -28.55 -17.40
CA THR A 12 -14.86 -28.21 -16.00
C THR A 12 -13.44 -28.60 -15.59
N GLN A 13 -12.96 -29.77 -16.02
CA GLN A 13 -11.59 -30.23 -15.77
C GLN A 13 -10.54 -29.38 -16.48
N LEU A 14 -10.77 -29.01 -17.75
CA LEU A 14 -9.90 -28.10 -18.49
C LEU A 14 -9.86 -26.71 -17.84
N VAL A 15 -11.00 -26.17 -17.45
CA VAL A 15 -11.07 -24.89 -16.72
C VAL A 15 -10.31 -25.01 -15.41
N GLN A 16 -10.52 -26.05 -14.60
CA GLN A 16 -9.77 -26.22 -13.35
C GLN A 16 -8.26 -26.32 -13.60
N GLN A 17 -7.84 -27.14 -14.58
CA GLN A 17 -6.43 -27.38 -14.89
C GLN A 17 -5.70 -26.11 -15.36
N TYR A 18 -6.38 -25.23 -16.09
CA TYR A 18 -5.79 -24.01 -16.66
C TYR A 18 -6.31 -22.71 -16.03
N SER A 19 -7.10 -22.79 -14.95
CA SER A 19 -7.64 -21.62 -14.23
C SER A 19 -6.58 -20.89 -13.41
N GLN A 20 -5.44 -21.55 -13.15
CA GLN A 20 -4.36 -21.00 -12.36
C GLN A 20 -3.06 -21.06 -13.17
N ILE A 21 -2.34 -19.95 -13.19
CA ILE A 21 -1.00 -19.88 -13.74
C ILE A 21 -0.04 -19.99 -12.57
N ALA A 22 0.75 -21.06 -12.53
CA ALA A 22 1.82 -21.22 -11.55
C ALA A 22 2.85 -20.10 -11.72
N ASP A 23 3.39 -19.60 -10.60
CA ASP A 23 4.45 -18.58 -10.56
C ASP A 23 4.12 -17.25 -11.25
N ALA A 24 2.83 -16.95 -11.44
CA ALA A 24 2.41 -15.63 -11.92
C ALA A 24 2.73 -14.54 -10.87
N PRO A 25 3.15 -13.34 -11.31
CA PRO A 25 3.42 -12.24 -10.38
C PRO A 25 2.13 -11.84 -9.66
N PHE A 26 2.21 -11.73 -8.33
CA PHE A 26 1.10 -11.27 -7.53
C PHE A 26 0.86 -9.78 -7.81
N THR A 27 -0.34 -9.43 -8.31
CA THR A 27 -0.73 -8.05 -8.55
C THR A 27 -1.70 -7.57 -7.49
N THR A 28 -1.43 -6.41 -6.91
CA THR A 28 -2.35 -5.77 -5.97
C THR A 28 -2.67 -4.35 -6.42
N ASN A 29 -3.94 -3.95 -6.30
CA ASN A 29 -4.36 -2.59 -6.63
C ASN A 29 -4.39 -1.75 -5.36
N LEU A 30 -3.35 -0.94 -5.17
CA LEU A 30 -3.23 -0.04 -4.02
C LEU A 30 -4.42 0.93 -3.92
N LYS A 31 -5.03 1.32 -5.06
CA LYS A 31 -6.17 2.24 -5.09
C LYS A 31 -7.47 1.62 -4.58
N THR A 32 -7.62 0.30 -4.63
CA THR A 32 -8.81 -0.40 -4.13
C THR A 32 -8.57 -0.99 -2.74
N LEU A 33 -7.35 -1.45 -2.44
CA LEU A 33 -7.01 -1.93 -1.11
C LEU A 33 -6.85 -0.81 -0.11
N GLY A 34 -6.23 0.31 -0.46
CA GLY A 34 -6.03 1.44 0.46
C GLY A 34 -5.02 1.17 1.56
N THR A 35 -5.23 0.18 2.42
CA THR A 35 -4.36 -0.12 3.56
C THR A 35 -3.89 -1.57 3.55
N ILE A 36 -2.57 -1.77 3.60
CA ILE A 36 -1.92 -3.07 3.53
C ILE A 36 -1.00 -3.21 4.73
N GLY A 37 -1.08 -4.35 5.41
CA GLY A 37 -0.17 -4.74 6.47
C GLY A 37 0.80 -5.84 6.05
N LEU A 38 2.09 -5.66 6.27
CA LEU A 38 3.11 -6.68 6.10
C LEU A 38 3.56 -7.18 7.48
N ARG A 39 3.41 -8.49 7.71
CA ARG A 39 3.84 -9.19 8.92
C ARG A 39 4.78 -10.32 8.55
N GLY A 40 5.62 -10.73 9.50
CA GLY A 40 6.55 -11.83 9.30
C GLY A 40 7.42 -12.02 10.52
N ARG A 41 7.86 -13.26 10.76
CA ARG A 41 8.76 -13.57 11.88
C ARG A 41 10.12 -12.92 11.70
N GLN A 42 10.64 -12.94 10.47
CA GLN A 42 11.90 -12.30 10.10
C GLN A 42 11.64 -10.93 9.48
N ARG A 43 12.16 -9.88 10.13
CA ARG A 43 12.04 -8.50 9.64
C ARG A 43 12.60 -8.31 8.23
N ASP A 44 13.72 -8.96 7.92
CA ASP A 44 14.35 -8.85 6.60
C ASP A 44 13.43 -9.34 5.48
N SER A 45 12.69 -10.43 5.70
CA SER A 45 11.71 -10.92 4.72
C SER A 45 10.58 -9.92 4.48
N THR A 46 10.06 -9.29 5.55
CA THR A 46 9.02 -8.26 5.45
C THR A 46 9.51 -7.01 4.73
N LEU A 47 10.75 -6.57 5.00
CA LEU A 47 11.36 -5.44 4.30
C LEU A 47 11.65 -5.76 2.83
N GLN A 48 12.11 -6.97 2.51
CA GLN A 48 12.31 -7.40 1.11
C GLN A 48 11.01 -7.31 0.30
N MET A 49 9.88 -7.73 0.89
CA MET A 49 8.56 -7.58 0.27
C MET A 49 8.20 -6.09 0.08
N ALA A 50 8.33 -5.28 1.13
CA ALA A 50 8.08 -3.84 1.04
C ALA A 50 8.91 -3.17 -0.07
N TYR A 51 10.21 -3.48 -0.14
CA TYR A 51 11.10 -2.95 -1.16
C TYR A 51 10.70 -3.39 -2.55
N THR A 52 10.27 -4.65 -2.71
CA THR A 52 9.78 -5.16 -4.01
C THR A 52 8.54 -4.40 -4.46
N MET A 53 7.57 -4.21 -3.56
CA MET A 53 6.36 -3.44 -3.84
C MET A 53 6.68 -1.99 -4.22
N ILE A 54 7.57 -1.33 -3.47
CA ILE A 54 7.97 0.05 -3.74
C ILE A 54 8.74 0.14 -5.06
N ALA A 55 9.68 -0.78 -5.31
CA ALA A 55 10.46 -0.82 -6.55
C ALA A 55 9.55 -0.98 -7.77
N HIS A 56 8.58 -1.90 -7.72
CA HIS A 56 7.59 -2.08 -8.80
C HIS A 56 6.76 -0.80 -9.01
N LEU A 57 6.32 -0.16 -7.92
CA LEU A 57 5.54 1.06 -8.00
C LEU A 57 6.32 2.21 -8.66
N VAL A 58 7.52 2.51 -8.18
CA VAL A 58 8.31 3.69 -8.62
C VAL A 58 8.93 3.52 -10.01
N THR A 59 9.12 2.28 -10.46
CA THR A 59 9.61 1.98 -11.82
C THR A 59 8.52 2.11 -12.88
N HIS A 60 7.25 1.89 -12.53
CA HIS A 60 6.13 1.90 -13.47
C HIS A 60 5.28 3.18 -13.40
N HIS A 61 5.55 4.08 -12.45
CA HIS A 61 4.77 5.30 -12.25
C HIS A 61 5.67 6.52 -12.14
N SER A 62 5.30 7.60 -12.83
CA SER A 62 5.97 8.90 -12.70
C SER A 62 5.84 9.45 -11.27
N PRO A 63 6.83 10.20 -10.77
CA PRO A 63 6.72 11.01 -9.54
C PRO A 63 5.51 11.95 -9.49
N ASP A 64 4.97 12.29 -10.65
CA ASP A 64 3.81 13.18 -10.80
C ASP A 64 2.49 12.44 -10.57
N SER A 65 2.50 11.12 -10.75
CA SER A 65 1.33 10.26 -10.53
C SER A 65 1.38 9.55 -9.18
N VAL A 66 2.56 9.34 -8.60
CA VAL A 66 2.77 8.70 -7.30
C VAL A 66 3.79 9.44 -6.45
N GLN A 67 3.45 9.69 -5.18
CA GLN A 67 4.36 10.24 -4.18
C GLN A 67 4.53 9.30 -2.99
N LEU A 68 5.74 9.26 -2.44
CA LEU A 68 6.09 8.41 -1.30
C LEU A 68 6.32 9.24 -0.05
N TYR A 69 5.78 8.74 1.07
CA TYR A 69 6.01 9.23 2.42
C TYR A 69 6.47 8.07 3.31
N LEU A 70 7.35 8.34 4.26
CA LEU A 70 7.86 7.35 5.20
C LEU A 70 7.82 7.90 6.63
N ILE A 71 7.24 7.11 7.53
CA ILE A 71 7.39 7.24 8.97
C ILE A 71 7.96 5.91 9.46
N SER A 72 9.15 5.94 10.04
CA SER A 72 9.74 4.73 10.61
C SER A 72 10.32 5.01 12.00
N HIS A 73 9.94 4.20 12.98
CA HIS A 73 10.47 4.31 14.35
C HIS A 73 11.44 3.17 14.68
N HIS A 74 11.88 2.41 13.68
CA HIS A 74 12.83 1.33 13.89
C HIS A 74 14.26 1.87 14.04
N GLY A 75 15.06 1.32 14.97
CA GLY A 75 16.41 1.84 15.26
C GLY A 75 17.40 1.80 14.09
N ASP A 76 17.20 0.89 13.13
CA ASP A 76 18.01 0.82 11.90
C ASP A 76 17.37 1.49 10.68
N ALA A 77 16.26 2.23 10.88
CA ALA A 77 15.49 2.84 9.81
C ALA A 77 16.30 3.79 8.92
N PRO A 78 17.20 4.67 9.44
CA PRO A 78 18.02 5.50 8.57
C PRO A 78 18.80 4.67 7.56
N ARG A 79 19.52 3.63 8.01
CA ARG A 79 20.29 2.74 7.11
C ARG A 79 19.41 1.99 6.11
N ARG A 80 18.25 1.51 6.55
CA ARG A 80 17.35 0.67 5.73
C ARG A 80 16.62 1.46 4.66
N TRP A 81 16.23 2.70 4.96
CA TRP A 81 15.35 3.51 4.13
C TRP A 81 16.03 4.72 3.49
N GLU A 82 17.30 4.99 3.79
CA GLU A 82 18.05 6.11 3.23
C GLU A 82 17.92 6.19 1.71
N TRP A 83 17.88 5.05 1.02
CA TRP A 83 17.77 5.00 -0.44
C TRP A 83 16.54 5.73 -0.99
N LEU A 84 15.44 5.81 -0.23
CA LEU A 84 14.23 6.52 -0.64
C LEU A 84 14.47 8.01 -0.89
N ARG A 85 15.44 8.64 -0.20
CA ARG A 85 15.75 10.07 -0.35
C ARG A 85 16.30 10.44 -1.73
N TRP A 86 16.75 9.45 -2.48
CA TRP A 86 17.29 9.62 -3.83
C TRP A 86 16.23 9.42 -4.91
N LEU A 87 15.03 8.97 -4.54
CA LEU A 87 13.95 8.80 -5.49
C LEU A 87 13.25 10.14 -5.76
N PRO A 88 12.92 10.45 -7.02
CA PRO A 88 12.14 11.64 -7.32
C PRO A 88 10.73 11.61 -6.70
N HIS A 89 10.20 10.42 -6.35
CA HIS A 89 8.89 10.25 -5.71
C HIS A 89 8.83 10.73 -4.26
N THR A 90 9.98 10.87 -3.58
CA THR A 90 10.06 11.48 -2.23
C THR A 90 10.47 12.96 -2.28
N ALA A 91 10.87 13.45 -3.45
CA ALA A 91 11.17 14.86 -3.68
C ALA A 91 9.92 15.64 -4.11
N VAL A 92 9.89 16.94 -3.82
CA VAL A 92 8.86 17.86 -4.30
C VAL A 92 9.32 18.47 -5.63
N LEU A 93 9.10 17.76 -6.74
CA LEU A 93 9.58 18.20 -8.06
C LEU A 93 8.90 19.48 -8.58
N HIS A 94 7.61 19.68 -8.29
CA HIS A 94 6.79 20.75 -8.88
C HIS A 94 6.57 21.97 -7.97
N ASN A 95 7.09 21.94 -6.74
CA ASN A 95 7.00 23.07 -5.83
C ASN A 95 8.28 23.17 -4.98
N PRO A 96 9.34 23.79 -5.51
CA PRO A 96 10.61 23.97 -4.80
C PRO A 96 10.53 24.87 -3.56
N HIS A 97 9.34 25.40 -3.22
CA HIS A 97 9.08 26.14 -1.98
C HIS A 97 8.22 25.35 -0.97
N ALA A 98 7.72 24.17 -1.34
CA ALA A 98 7.10 23.25 -0.40
C ALA A 98 8.17 22.29 0.15
N ASP A 99 9.09 22.82 0.96
CA ASP A 99 10.15 22.08 1.65
C ASP A 99 9.63 21.18 2.79
N ALA A 100 8.39 20.69 2.70
CA ALA A 100 7.84 19.81 3.72
C ALA A 100 8.55 18.44 3.62
N PRO A 101 9.16 17.94 4.71
CA PRO A 101 9.81 16.64 4.69
C PRO A 101 8.78 15.54 4.39
N ARG A 102 9.21 14.51 3.67
CA ARG A 102 8.39 13.31 3.40
C ARG A 102 8.84 12.09 4.20
N ILE A 103 9.95 12.20 4.92
CA ILE A 103 10.57 11.10 5.65
C ILE A 103 10.80 11.55 7.10
N SER A 104 10.29 10.76 8.04
CA SER A 104 10.58 10.85 9.47
C SER A 104 11.18 9.54 9.97
N TYR A 105 12.20 9.64 10.81
CA TYR A 105 12.81 8.50 11.51
C TYR A 105 12.57 8.52 13.03
N THR A 106 11.94 9.56 13.56
CA THR A 106 11.70 9.70 15.00
C THR A 106 10.32 10.29 15.31
N PRO A 107 9.66 9.87 16.40
CA PRO A 107 8.32 10.34 16.77
C PRO A 107 8.18 11.86 16.95
N GLU A 108 9.29 12.55 17.21
CA GLU A 108 9.34 14.01 17.37
C GLU A 108 9.23 14.74 16.03
N THR A 109 9.65 14.11 14.93
CA THR A 109 9.66 14.68 13.58
C THR A 109 8.50 14.20 12.70
N ASP A 110 7.67 13.29 13.19
CA ASP A 110 6.52 12.76 12.46
C ASP A 110 5.54 13.85 12.03
N ASP A 111 5.30 14.83 12.90
CA ASP A 111 4.30 15.87 12.66
C ASP A 111 4.76 16.85 11.56
N ASP A 112 6.06 17.03 11.35
CA ASP A 112 6.62 17.81 10.24
C ASP A 112 6.25 17.18 8.88
N VAL A 113 6.11 15.85 8.85
CA VAL A 113 5.73 15.08 7.65
C VAL A 113 4.21 14.94 7.54
N LEU A 114 3.56 14.55 8.65
CA LEU A 114 2.17 14.11 8.66
C LEU A 114 1.17 15.27 8.72
N LEU A 115 1.50 16.41 9.34
CA LEU A 115 0.56 17.55 9.38
C LEU A 115 0.33 18.18 8.00
N PRO A 116 1.36 18.47 7.18
CA PRO A 116 1.13 18.96 5.81
C PRO A 116 0.37 17.95 4.96
N LEU A 117 0.72 16.66 5.10
CA LEU A 117 0.05 15.57 4.41
C LEU A 117 -1.43 15.46 4.81
N HIS A 118 -1.74 15.53 6.11
CA HIS A 118 -3.10 15.52 6.62
C HIS A 118 -3.94 16.64 6.01
N LYS A 119 -3.45 17.89 6.06
CA LYS A 119 -4.11 19.05 5.46
C LYS A 119 -4.36 18.86 3.96
N MET A 120 -3.38 18.34 3.23
CA MET A 120 -3.54 18.03 1.81
C MET A 120 -4.65 17.00 1.60
N LEU A 121 -4.66 15.90 2.35
CA LEU A 121 -5.68 14.85 2.24
C LEU A 121 -7.07 15.34 2.63
N GLU A 122 -7.21 16.17 3.66
CA GLU A 122 -8.48 16.81 4.02
C GLU A 122 -9.00 17.71 2.91
N ASN A 123 -8.11 18.51 2.29
CA ASN A 123 -8.48 19.34 1.15
C ASN A 123 -8.98 18.49 -0.03
N ARG A 124 -8.45 17.27 -0.23
CA ARG A 124 -8.97 16.34 -1.25
C ARG A 124 -10.39 15.89 -0.93
N LEU A 125 -10.64 15.45 0.30
CA LEU A 125 -11.96 14.99 0.74
C LEU A 125 -13.02 16.09 0.72
N ASN A 126 -12.62 17.34 0.95
CA ASN A 126 -13.53 18.48 0.97
C ASN A 126 -13.76 19.11 -0.42
N LYS A 127 -13.05 18.68 -1.47
CA LYS A 127 -13.32 19.15 -2.83
C LYS A 127 -14.68 18.59 -3.28
N PRO A 128 -15.67 19.44 -3.61
CA PRO A 128 -16.93 18.97 -4.14
C PRO A 128 -16.68 18.34 -5.52
N TYR A 129 -17.18 17.11 -5.71
CA TYR A 129 -17.22 16.47 -7.02
C TYR A 129 -17.99 17.37 -7.99
N ARG A 130 -17.30 18.00 -8.94
CA ARG A 130 -17.92 18.81 -10.00
C ARG A 130 -18.04 17.95 -11.26
N ALA A 131 -19.24 17.46 -11.52
CA ALA A 131 -19.60 16.85 -12.79
C ALA A 131 -19.47 17.92 -13.90
N GLY A 132 -18.47 17.77 -14.77
CA GLY A 132 -18.24 18.63 -15.92
C GLY A 132 -16.97 19.48 -15.79
N TYR A 133 -16.01 19.22 -16.70
CA TYR A 133 -14.72 19.90 -16.91
C TYR A 133 -13.62 19.65 -15.84
N GLN A 134 -12.81 18.61 -16.09
CA GLN A 134 -11.50 18.41 -15.45
C GLN A 134 -10.43 19.19 -16.22
N TYR A 135 -10.20 20.46 -15.87
CA TYR A 135 -8.93 21.15 -16.14
C TYR A 135 -8.23 21.38 -14.79
N GLY A 136 -7.64 20.31 -14.28
CA GLY A 136 -6.72 20.35 -13.15
C GLY A 136 -5.77 19.18 -13.32
N GLU A 137 -4.48 19.38 -13.04
CA GLU A 137 -3.54 18.26 -13.10
C GLU A 137 -3.99 17.16 -12.14
N PRO A 138 -4.03 15.90 -12.58
CA PRO A 138 -4.47 14.80 -11.74
C PRO A 138 -3.54 14.70 -10.52
N GLU A 139 -4.10 14.91 -9.32
CA GLU A 139 -3.29 14.88 -8.11
C GLU A 139 -2.63 13.50 -7.91
N PRO A 140 -1.37 13.45 -7.46
CA PRO A 140 -0.66 12.18 -7.31
C PRO A 140 -1.33 11.29 -6.26
N HIS A 141 -1.32 9.98 -6.52
CA HIS A 141 -1.63 9.00 -5.50
C HIS A 141 -0.50 8.97 -4.46
N VAL A 142 -0.85 8.98 -3.18
CA VAL A 142 0.13 9.08 -2.09
C VAL A 142 0.24 7.74 -1.39
N LEU A 143 1.41 7.11 -1.43
CA LEU A 143 1.70 5.92 -0.63
C LEU A 143 2.48 6.33 0.63
N ILE A 144 1.95 5.98 1.79
CA ILE A 144 2.55 6.27 3.09
C ILE A 144 3.02 4.98 3.72
N ILE A 145 4.31 4.90 4.04
CA ILE A 145 4.93 3.74 4.65
C ILE A 145 5.05 4.00 6.14
N PHE A 146 4.48 3.13 6.95
CA PHE A 146 4.63 3.13 8.41
C PHE A 146 5.44 1.90 8.80
N ASP A 147 6.71 2.09 9.16
CA ASP A 147 7.60 1.00 9.55
C ASP A 147 7.85 1.01 11.06
N ASN A 148 7.32 -0.01 11.74
CA ASN A 148 7.42 -0.17 13.19
C ASN A 148 6.82 0.99 14.01
N VAL A 149 5.74 1.60 13.53
CA VAL A 149 5.03 2.69 14.21
C VAL A 149 3.92 2.10 15.10
N ALA A 150 4.21 1.87 16.38
CA ALA A 150 3.27 1.25 17.31
C ALA A 150 2.08 2.16 17.67
N ASP A 151 2.33 3.45 17.82
CA ASP A 151 1.33 4.45 18.24
C ASP A 151 0.59 5.08 17.07
N TRP A 152 0.31 4.31 16.02
CA TRP A 152 -0.33 4.78 14.79
C TRP A 152 -1.67 5.51 15.02
N ARG A 153 -2.38 5.25 16.13
CA ARG A 153 -3.63 5.94 16.52
C ARG A 153 -3.44 7.43 16.82
N ARG A 154 -2.23 7.85 17.19
CA ARG A 154 -1.89 9.27 17.42
C ARG A 154 -2.09 10.11 16.16
N HIS A 155 -1.86 9.51 14.99
CA HIS A 155 -1.79 10.25 13.74
C HIS A 155 -3.14 10.25 13.02
N GLN A 156 -3.72 11.44 12.85
CA GLN A 156 -5.02 11.63 12.20
C GLN A 156 -5.06 11.08 10.76
N VAL A 157 -3.94 11.17 10.04
CA VAL A 157 -3.76 10.57 8.70
C VAL A 157 -4.09 9.08 8.69
N VAL A 158 -3.65 8.32 9.70
CA VAL A 158 -3.94 6.88 9.79
C VAL A 158 -5.44 6.65 10.00
N GLY A 159 -6.09 7.46 10.83
CA GLY A 159 -7.54 7.43 11.02
C GLY A 159 -8.30 7.66 9.72
N MET A 160 -7.88 8.64 8.91
CA MET A 160 -8.49 8.90 7.59
C MET A 160 -8.30 7.71 6.64
N LEU A 161 -7.11 7.11 6.60
CA LEU A 161 -6.80 5.99 5.70
C LEU A 161 -7.53 4.70 6.08
N LEU A 162 -7.65 4.42 7.37
CA LEU A 162 -8.39 3.24 7.86
C LEU A 162 -9.91 3.44 7.79
N GLY A 163 -10.40 4.68 7.90
CA GLY A 163 -11.81 5.02 7.80
C GLY A 163 -12.32 5.13 6.36
N HIS A 164 -11.43 5.40 5.39
CA HIS A 164 -11.80 5.51 3.99
C HIS A 164 -11.83 4.13 3.32
N LYS A 165 -12.95 3.79 2.68
CA LYS A 165 -13.09 2.57 1.86
C LYS A 165 -12.77 2.90 0.39
N PRO A 166 -11.62 2.49 -0.14
CA PRO A 166 -11.23 2.86 -1.48
C PRO A 166 -12.12 2.18 -2.54
N GLY A 167 -12.42 2.89 -3.62
CA GLY A 167 -13.17 2.34 -4.77
C GLY A 167 -14.70 2.39 -4.66
N TRP A 168 -15.25 2.79 -3.52
CA TRP A 168 -16.71 2.91 -3.29
C TRP A 168 -17.22 4.35 -3.29
N ASP A 169 -16.33 5.35 -3.27
CA ASP A 169 -16.69 6.77 -3.18
C ASP A 169 -16.10 7.59 -4.33
N GLU A 170 -16.86 8.56 -4.84
CA GLU A 170 -16.47 9.42 -5.96
C GLU A 170 -15.37 10.41 -5.55
N ASN A 171 -15.25 10.70 -4.25
CA ASN A 171 -14.15 11.45 -3.67
C ASN A 171 -13.02 10.53 -3.24
N GLN A 172 -12.12 10.23 -4.19
CA GLN A 172 -10.95 9.42 -3.90
C GLN A 172 -9.94 10.25 -3.08
N LEU A 173 -9.71 9.84 -1.83
CA LEU A 173 -8.60 10.31 -1.00
C LEU A 173 -7.25 10.22 -1.75
N ARG A 174 -7.16 9.29 -2.72
CA ARG A 174 -5.99 8.96 -3.54
C ARG A 174 -4.76 8.78 -2.65
N ALA A 175 -4.95 8.04 -1.56
CA ALA A 175 -3.88 7.71 -0.65
C ALA A 175 -4.02 6.28 -0.17
N SER A 176 -2.89 5.64 0.05
CA SER A 176 -2.78 4.29 0.55
C SER A 176 -1.68 4.20 1.60
N ALA A 177 -1.78 3.23 2.51
CA ALA A 177 -0.77 2.97 3.52
C ALA A 177 -0.22 1.55 3.44
N LEU A 178 1.09 1.44 3.67
CA LEU A 178 1.80 0.20 3.87
C LEU A 178 2.34 0.17 5.31
N PHE A 179 1.79 -0.70 6.16
CA PHE A 179 2.24 -0.89 7.53
C PHE A 179 3.19 -2.08 7.61
N ILE A 180 4.32 -1.92 8.29
CA ILE A 180 5.36 -2.96 8.43
C ILE A 180 5.58 -3.21 9.92
N GLY A 181 5.40 -4.46 10.35
CA GLY A 181 5.54 -4.86 11.76
C GLY A 181 4.32 -4.48 12.60
N ALA A 182 4.23 -3.20 13.00
CA ALA A 182 3.10 -2.68 13.77
C ALA A 182 1.90 -2.37 12.86
N VAL A 183 1.13 -3.41 12.52
CA VAL A 183 0.01 -3.33 11.59
C VAL A 183 -1.32 -3.16 12.34
N PRO A 184 -2.13 -2.13 12.02
CA PRO A 184 -3.49 -1.97 12.54
C PRO A 184 -4.39 -3.16 12.16
N PRO A 185 -5.28 -3.65 13.03
CA PRO A 185 -6.17 -4.76 12.69
C PRO A 185 -7.21 -4.40 11.62
N GLN A 186 -7.52 -3.11 11.43
CA GLN A 186 -8.48 -2.60 10.45
C GLN A 186 -7.92 -2.50 9.02
N THR A 187 -6.66 -2.87 8.78
CA THR A 187 -6.11 -2.84 7.42
C THR A 187 -6.88 -3.77 6.49
N ASN A 188 -7.16 -3.31 5.27
CA ASN A 188 -7.98 -4.02 4.30
C ASN A 188 -7.32 -5.31 3.76
N ALA A 189 -5.98 -5.37 3.74
CA ALA A 189 -5.24 -6.58 3.41
C ALA A 189 -4.08 -6.80 4.37
N GLN A 190 -3.76 -8.07 4.65
CA GLN A 190 -2.58 -8.47 5.41
C GLN A 190 -1.81 -9.55 4.66
N ILE A 191 -0.51 -9.35 4.54
CA ILE A 191 0.44 -10.28 3.92
C ILE A 191 1.34 -10.81 5.03
N GLU A 192 1.37 -12.12 5.20
CA GLU A 192 2.20 -12.78 6.19
C GLU A 192 3.36 -13.51 5.50
N MET A 193 4.58 -13.09 5.84
CA MET A 193 5.81 -13.75 5.41
C MET A 193 6.02 -14.98 6.29
N LEU A 194 5.82 -16.16 5.72
CA LEU A 194 6.13 -17.42 6.39
C LEU A 194 7.62 -17.73 6.26
N ASP A 195 8.18 -18.26 7.35
CA ASP A 195 9.51 -18.86 7.29
C ASP A 195 9.38 -20.25 6.69
N SER A 196 9.65 -20.36 5.41
CA SER A 196 9.82 -21.65 4.77
C SER A 196 11.13 -22.28 5.27
N GLY A 197 11.05 -23.48 5.82
CA GLY A 197 12.22 -24.19 6.34
C GLY A 197 13.26 -24.45 5.26
N ASP A 198 14.50 -23.99 5.50
CA ASP A 198 15.81 -24.34 4.92
C ASP A 198 15.96 -24.63 3.40
N SER A 199 14.95 -24.32 2.59
CA SER A 199 14.98 -24.42 1.14
C SER A 199 14.93 -23.01 0.55
N ALA A 200 16.06 -22.53 0.01
CA ALA A 200 16.16 -21.24 -0.68
C ALA A 200 15.24 -21.07 -1.90
N ARG A 201 14.39 -22.07 -2.22
CA ARG A 201 13.47 -22.09 -3.36
C ARG A 201 12.00 -22.04 -2.98
N ASP A 202 11.67 -22.17 -1.70
CA ASP A 202 10.30 -22.10 -1.23
C ASP A 202 10.26 -20.92 -0.28
N LYS A 203 9.70 -19.78 -0.68
CA LYS A 203 9.26 -18.73 0.23
C LYS A 203 7.77 -18.65 0.01
N SER A 204 7.01 -19.47 0.73
CA SER A 204 5.56 -19.46 0.62
C SER A 204 5.02 -18.15 1.22
N LEU A 205 4.32 -17.38 0.38
CA LEU A 205 3.60 -16.18 0.81
C LEU A 205 2.18 -16.61 1.14
N GLU A 206 1.78 -16.55 2.41
CA GLU A 206 0.37 -16.65 2.76
C GLU A 206 -0.27 -15.27 2.66
N TYR A 207 -1.11 -15.13 1.65
CA TYR A 207 -1.91 -13.94 1.39
C TYR A 207 -3.32 -14.16 1.92
N ARG A 208 -3.77 -13.29 2.84
CA ARG A 208 -5.15 -13.30 3.33
C ARG A 208 -5.78 -11.93 3.07
N GLU A 209 -6.65 -11.87 2.06
CA GLU A 209 -7.59 -10.74 1.93
C GLU A 209 -8.68 -10.91 2.99
N ARG A 210 -8.93 -9.83 3.73
CA ARG A 210 -10.11 -9.74 4.58
C ARG A 210 -10.99 -8.63 4.04
N TRP A 211 -11.91 -9.00 3.16
CA TRP A 211 -12.97 -8.12 2.73
C TRP A 211 -13.93 -7.91 3.90
N MET A 212 -13.88 -6.76 4.58
CA MET A 212 -14.95 -6.35 5.50
C MET A 212 -16.13 -5.82 4.66
N GLY A 213 -16.94 -6.75 4.16
CA GLY A 213 -18.11 -6.49 3.34
C GLY A 213 -19.17 -7.58 3.28
N ASP A 214 -18.91 -8.79 3.80
CA ASP A 214 -19.96 -9.81 3.98
C ASP A 214 -20.41 -9.80 5.45
N ASP A 215 -21.28 -8.85 5.79
CA ASP A 215 -22.24 -8.88 6.91
C ASP A 215 -23.49 -8.08 6.53
#